data_AF-A0A6L8H5S9-F1
#
_entry.id   AF-A0A6L8H5S9-F1
#
_cell.length_a   1.000
_cell.length_b   1.000
_cell.length_c   1.000
_cell.angle_alpha   90.00
_cell.angle_beta   90.00
_cell.angle_gamma   90.00
#
_symmetry.space_group_name_H-M   'P 1'
#
loop_
_entity.id
_entity.type
_entity.pdbx_description
1 polymer ?
#
loop_
_entity_poly.entity_id
_entity_poly.type
_entity_poly.pdbx_seq_one_letter_code
_entity_poly.pdbx_strand_id
1 'polypeptide(L)' 'MTYWDERAGQPASMEGRARLSPYYFVSGDEVTLGGILATVCPKDKKLLHGMRDAIMAPCALPMR' A
#
# COMPACT_ATOMS: atom_id res chain seq x y z
N MET A 1 -0.11 3.62 10.50
CA MET A 1 -0.38 4.52 9.35
C MET A 1 -1.64 5.29 9.66
N THR A 2 -1.64 6.61 9.49
CA THR A 2 -2.85 7.42 9.64
C THR A 2 -3.61 7.44 8.32
N TYR A 3 -4.92 7.24 8.37
CA TYR A 3 -5.82 7.27 7.21
C TYR A 3 -7.14 7.95 7.59
N TRP A 4 -7.92 8.37 6.60
CA TRP A 4 -9.25 8.90 6.83
C TRP A 4 -10.25 7.76 6.97
N ASP A 5 -10.91 7.64 8.12
CA ASP A 5 -12.00 6.69 8.30
C ASP A 5 -13.32 7.35 7.91
N GLU A 6 -13.85 6.97 6.75
CA GLU A 6 -15.11 7.51 6.23
C GLU A 6 -16.31 7.23 7.14
N ARG A 7 -16.30 6.13 7.90
CA ARG A 7 -17.42 5.78 8.80
C ARG A 7 -17.43 6.66 10.04
N ALA A 8 -16.24 6.96 10.55
CA ALA A 8 -16.08 7.82 11.72
C ALA A 8 -16.03 9.31 11.35
N GLY A 9 -15.79 9.64 10.07
CA GLY A 9 -15.65 11.02 9.60
C GLY A 9 -14.43 11.74 10.18
N GLN A 10 -13.37 10.99 10.51
CA GLN A 10 -12.17 11.53 11.16
C GLN A 10 -10.91 10.72 10.82
N PRO A 11 -9.70 11.27 11.05
CA PRO A 11 -8.47 10.51 10.92
C PRO A 11 -8.40 9.38 11.96
N ALA A 12 -7.94 8.22 11.54
CA ALA A 12 -7.69 7.04 12.38
C ALA A 12 -6.29 6.49 12.12
N SER A 13 -5.76 5.70 13.06
CA SER A 13 -4.50 4.98 12.89
C SER A 13 -4.76 3.47 12.81
N MET A 14 -4.07 2.81 11.88
CA MET A 14 -4.07 1.35 11.76
C MET A 14 -2.67 0.79 11.97
N GLU A 15 -2.58 -0.24 12.82
CA GLU A 15 -1.49 -1.21 12.81
C GLU A 15 -1.80 -2.28 11.76
N GLY A 16 -1.01 -2.32 10.69
CA GLY A 16 -1.32 -3.13 9.52
C GLY A 16 -0.15 -3.90 8.95
N ARG A 17 -0.47 -4.91 8.14
CA ARG A 17 0.48 -5.64 7.30
C ARG A 17 0.44 -5.08 5.90
N ALA A 18 1.60 -4.83 5.32
CA ALA A 18 1.71 -4.37 3.94
C ALA A 18 2.06 -5.52 2.99
N ARG A 19 1.33 -5.64 1.89
CA ARG A 19 1.80 -6.33 0.68
C ARG A 19 2.39 -5.29 -0.25
N LEU A 20 3.66 -5.46 -0.63
CA LEU A 20 4.31 -4.63 -1.63
C LEU A 20 4.17 -5.27 -3.00
N SER A 21 3.76 -4.48 -3.99
CA SER A 21 3.67 -4.89 -5.39
C SER A 21 4.57 -3.98 -6.23
N PRO A 22 5.84 -4.35 -6.43
CA PRO A 22 6.74 -3.62 -7.32
C PRO A 22 6.31 -3.79 -8.78
N TYR A 23 6.34 -2.69 -9.53
CA TYR A 23 6.10 -2.68 -10.98
C TYR A 23 7.40 -2.33 -11.68
N TYR A 24 7.82 -3.19 -12.60
CA TYR A 24 9.02 -2.98 -13.40
C TYR A 24 8.66 -2.72 -14.85
N PHE A 25 9.37 -1.79 -15.47
CA PHE A 25 9.33 -1.54 -16.90
C PHE A 25 10.59 -2.11 -17.55
N VAL A 26 10.43 -2.70 -18.74
CA VAL A 26 11.54 -3.24 -19.54
C VAL A 26 11.66 -2.41 -20.81
N SER A 27 12.86 -1.90 -21.08
CA SER A 27 13.18 -1.12 -22.28
C SER A 27 14.51 -1.61 -22.86
N GLY A 28 14.43 -2.36 -23.96
CA GLY A 28 15.61 -3.07 -24.48
C GLY A 28 16.13 -4.07 -23.44
N ASP A 29 17.41 -3.94 -23.08
CA ASP A 29 18.07 -4.77 -22.08
C ASP A 29 18.03 -4.16 -20.66
N GLU A 30 17.32 -3.04 -20.46
CA GLU A 30 17.21 -2.36 -19.17
C GLU A 30 15.89 -2.69 -18.45
N VAL A 31 15.97 -2.95 -17.14
CA VAL A 31 14.82 -3.12 -16.24
C VAL A 31 14.82 -2.01 -15.19
N THR A 32 13.74 -1.23 -15.14
CA THR A 32 13.60 -0.10 -14.21
C THR A 32 12.41 -0.32 -13.28
N LEU A 33 12.57 -0.04 -11.99
CA LEU A 33 11.43 0.02 -11.06
C LEU A 33 10.60 1.28 -11.36
N GLY A 34 9.38 1.08 -11.85
CA GLY A 34 8.41 2.14 -12.12
C GLY A 34 7.68 2.66 -10.88
N GLY A 35 7.59 1.84 -9.84
CA GLY A 35 6.94 2.20 -8.58
C GLY A 35 6.56 0.97 -7.77
N ILE A 36 6.14 1.18 -6.53
CA ILE A 36 5.63 0.11 -5.65
C ILE A 36 4.25 0.54 -5.15
N LEU A 37 3.27 -0.33 -5.28
CA LEU A 37 1.98 -0.18 -4.63
C LEU A 37 1.99 -0.96 -3.30
N ALA A 38 1.75 -0.25 -2.20
CA ALA A 38 1.47 -0.89 -0.92
C ALA A 38 -0.04 -1.11 -0.77
N THR A 39 -0.43 -2.34 -0.46
CA THR A 39 -1.76 -2.66 0.07
C THR A 39 -1.62 -3.01 1.55
N VAL A 40 -2.16 -2.16 2.42
CA VAL A 40 -2.09 -2.33 3.88
C VAL A 40 -3.43 -2.86 4.40
N CYS A 41 -3.42 -3.94 5.16
CA CYS A 41 -4.61 -4.47 5.83
C CYS A 41 -4.41 -4.57 7.35
N PRO A 42 -5.48 -4.72 8.14
CA PRO A 42 -5.38 -4.91 9.58
C PRO A 42 -4.48 -6.10 9.95
N LYS A 43 -3.69 -5.95 11.02
CA LYS A 43 -2.66 -6.92 11.43
C LYS A 43 -3.15 -8.34 11.71
N ASP A 44 -4.41 -8.48 12.13
CA ASP A 44 -5.06 -9.77 12.40
C ASP A 44 -5.39 -10.56 11.12
N LYS A 45 -5.36 -9.90 9.96
CA LYS A 45 -5.65 -10.54 8.67
C LYS A 45 -4.40 -11.15 8.05
N LYS A 46 -4.54 -12.40 7.59
CA LYS A 46 -3.43 -13.18 7.01
C LYS A 46 -3.43 -13.21 5.47
N LEU A 47 -4.60 -13.04 4.84
CA LEU A 47 -4.78 -13.08 3.39
C LEU A 47 -5.60 -11.87 2.93
N LEU A 48 -5.18 -11.22 1.85
CA LEU A 48 -5.95 -10.15 1.23
C LEU A 48 -7.04 -10.75 0.33
N HIS A 49 -8.30 -10.63 0.74
CA HIS A 49 -9.44 -11.07 -0.05
C HIS A 49 -10.67 -10.22 0.30
N GLY A 50 -11.21 -9.47 -0.67
CA GLY A 50 -12.47 -8.73 -0.50
C GLY A 50 -12.51 -7.77 0.69
N MET A 51 -11.40 -7.08 1.00
CA MET A 51 -11.31 -6.22 2.17
C MET A 51 -11.74 -4.79 1.87
N ARG A 52 -12.74 -4.28 2.59
CA ARG A 52 -13.13 -2.87 2.55
C ARG A 52 -12.21 -1.97 3.35
N ASP A 53 -11.57 -2.52 4.36
CA ASP A 53 -10.73 -1.77 5.30
C ASP A 53 -9.23 -1.82 4.89
N ALA A 54 -8.93 -2.35 3.70
CA ALA A 54 -7.58 -2.34 3.15
C ALA A 54 -7.30 -1.00 2.45
N ILE A 55 -6.08 -0.50 2.61
CA ILE A 55 -5.66 0.79 2.06
C ILE A 55 -4.66 0.53 0.94
N MET A 56 -4.87 1.19 -0.20
CA MET A 56 -3.94 1.20 -1.32
C MET A 56 -3.22 2.55 -1.37
N ALA A 57 -1.89 2.55 -1.28
CA ALA A 57 -1.09 3.77 -1.31
C ALA A 57 0.19 3.56 -2.16
N PRO A 58 0.58 4.55 -2.97
CA PRO A 58 1.88 4.51 -3.64
C PRO A 58 3.00 4.60 -2.59
N CYS A 59 4.06 3.84 -2.77
CA CYS A 59 5.27 4.02 -1.98
C CYS A 59 6.12 5.13 -2.61
N ALA A 60 6.47 6.14 -1.83
CA ALA A 60 7.50 7.10 -2.19
C ALA A 60 8.84 6.65 -1.61
N LEU A 61 9.94 6.87 -2.35
CA LEU A 61 11.25 6.95 -1.72
C LEU A 61 11.32 8.26 -0.93
N PRO A 62 12.00 8.30 0.22
CA PRO A 62 12.25 9.56 0.90
C PRO A 62 12.94 10.53 -0.07
N MET A 63 12.37 11.73 -0.19
CA MET A 63 13.02 12.82 -0.91
C MET A 63 14.35 13.09 -0.21
N ARG A 64 15.46 12.98 -0.95
CA ARG A 64 16.77 13.37 -0.44
C ARG A 64 16.83 14.87 -0.19
#